data_AF-U3TUV5-F1
#
_entry.id   AF-U3TUV5-F1
#
_cell.length_a   1.000
_cell.length_b   1.000
_cell.length_c   1.000
_cell.angle_alpha   90.00
_cell.angle_beta   90.00
_cell.angle_gamma   90.00
#
_symmetry.space_group_name_H-M   'P 1'
#
loop_
_entity.id
_entity.type
_entity.pdbx_description
1 polymer ?
#
loop_
_entity_poly.entity_id
_entity_poly.type
_entity_poly.pdbx_seq_one_letter_code
_entity_poly.pdbx_strand_id
1 'polypeptide(L)' 'MLTCEKDGALFAINPSTLLQYPLNDKALARGNTGQGTLQSIDTILAADKAHPGQKMSLQPIVDRAQQLCGK' A
#
# COMPACT_ATOMS: atom_id res chain seq x y z
N MET A 1 -0.32 -2.35 -9.35
CA MET A 1 -0.78 -0.98 -9.67
C MET A 1 -0.80 -0.17 -8.39
N LEU A 2 -0.43 1.10 -8.41
CA LEU A 2 -0.62 2.02 -7.28
C LEU A 2 -1.86 2.87 -7.54
N THR A 3 -2.74 2.98 -6.56
CA THR A 3 -4.00 3.71 -6.67
C THR A 3 -4.17 4.62 -5.47
N CYS A 4 -4.60 5.85 -5.76
CA CYS A 4 -4.88 6.84 -4.73
C CYS A 4 -6.32 7.32 -4.82
N GLU A 5 -6.99 7.31 -3.69
CA GLU A 5 -8.38 7.71 -3.55
C GLU A 5 -8.50 9.20 -3.24
N LYS A 6 -9.70 9.78 -3.39
CA LYS A 6 -9.95 11.22 -3.16
C LYS A 6 -9.62 11.71 -1.76
N ASP A 7 -9.71 10.83 -0.76
CA ASP A 7 -9.34 11.13 0.64
C ASP A 7 -7.82 11.00 0.88
N GLY A 8 -7.05 10.56 -0.11
CA GLY A 8 -5.62 10.28 -0.03
C GLY A 8 -5.29 8.90 0.51
N ALA A 9 -6.27 7.98 0.61
CA ALA A 9 -5.98 6.57 0.87
C ALA A 9 -5.17 5.98 -0.29
N LEU A 10 -4.05 5.33 0.03
CA LEU A 10 -3.11 4.80 -0.94
C LEU A 10 -3.07 3.27 -0.88
N PHE A 11 -3.28 2.62 -2.02
CA PHE A 11 -3.28 1.17 -2.16
C PHE A 11 -2.29 0.70 -3.22
N ALA A 12 -1.64 -0.43 -2.96
CA ALA A 12 -1.12 -1.28 -4.03
C ALA A 12 -2.18 -2.34 -4.37
N ILE A 13 -2.45 -2.53 -5.65
CA ILE A 13 -3.44 -3.50 -6.14
C ILE A 13 -2.73 -4.51 -7.05
N ASN A 14 -2.95 -5.80 -6.80
CA ASN A 14 -2.59 -6.85 -7.74
C ASN A 14 -3.72 -6.98 -8.79
N PRO A 15 -3.51 -6.56 -10.04
CA PRO A 15 -4.59 -6.50 -11.04
C PRO A 15 -5.11 -7.88 -11.45
N SER A 16 -4.34 -8.96 -11.24
CA SER A 16 -4.76 -10.32 -11.60
C SER A 16 -5.69 -10.96 -10.55
N THR A 17 -5.68 -10.45 -9.32
CA THR A 17 -6.45 -11.02 -8.19
C THR A 17 -7.40 -10.02 -7.54
N LEU A 18 -7.24 -8.72 -7.85
CA LEU A 18 -7.91 -7.59 -7.21
C LEU A 18 -7.62 -7.47 -5.71
N LEU A 19 -6.62 -8.20 -5.20
CA LEU A 19 -6.17 -8.07 -3.83
C LEU A 19 -5.57 -6.68 -3.60
N GLN A 20 -6.00 -6.03 -2.52
CA GLN A 20 -5.60 -4.68 -2.18
C GLN A 20 -4.72 -4.69 -0.93
N TYR A 21 -3.63 -3.93 -1.00
CA TYR A 21 -2.69 -3.76 0.09
C TYR A 21 -2.68 -2.29 0.50
N PRO A 22 -3.16 -1.95 1.72
CA PRO A 22 -3.13 -0.58 2.21
C PRO A 22 -1.68 -0.15 2.47
N LEU A 23 -1.33 1.05 2.04
CA LEU A 23 0.04 1.61 2.14
C LEU A 23 0.17 2.79 3.09
N ASN A 24 -0.95 3.30 3.61
CA ASN A 24 -0.98 4.38 4.60
C ASN A 24 -2.16 4.20 5.58
N ASP A 25 -2.17 5.00 6.64
CA ASP A 25 -3.19 4.90 7.71
C ASP A 25 -4.61 5.11 7.19
N LYS A 26 -4.79 5.98 6.20
CA LYS A 26 -6.09 6.24 5.57
C LYS A 26 -6.62 5.00 4.83
N ALA A 27 -5.74 4.30 4.11
CA ALA A 27 -6.08 3.05 3.45
C ALA A 27 -6.33 1.92 4.45
N LEU A 28 -5.54 1.85 5.53
CA LEU A 28 -5.73 0.85 6.59
C LEU A 28 -7.07 1.02 7.32
N ALA A 29 -7.47 2.27 7.55
CA ALA A 29 -8.73 2.61 8.19
C ALA A 29 -9.97 2.28 7.34
N ARG A 30 -9.83 2.06 6.01
CA ARG A 30 -11.00 1.81 5.15
C ARG A 30 -11.71 0.50 5.43
N GLY A 31 -11.12 -0.49 6.08
CA GLY A 31 -11.79 -1.78 6.35
C GLY A 31 -12.32 -2.47 5.08
N ASN A 32 -12.97 -3.62 5.22
CA ASN A 32 -13.53 -4.38 4.08
C ASN A 32 -14.83 -3.73 3.53
N THR A 33 -14.83 -2.43 3.18
CA THR A 33 -16.02 -1.69 2.70
C THR A 33 -16.46 -2.07 1.27
N GLY A 34 -16.45 -3.36 0.93
CA GLY A 34 -17.00 -3.90 -0.31
C GLY A 34 -16.18 -3.67 -1.57
N GLN A 35 -14.95 -3.13 -1.47
CA GLN A 35 -14.11 -2.79 -2.62
C GLN A 35 -13.06 -3.87 -2.97
N GLY A 36 -12.90 -4.91 -2.13
CA GLY A 36 -11.97 -6.03 -2.35
C GLY A 36 -11.50 -6.63 -1.03
N THR A 37 -10.76 -7.74 -1.10
CA THR A 37 -10.10 -8.31 0.08
C THR A 37 -8.88 -7.47 0.41
N LEU A 38 -8.80 -6.99 1.66
CA LEU A 38 -7.61 -6.32 2.18
C LEU A 38 -6.64 -7.35 2.76
N GLN A 39 -5.36 -7.21 2.43
CA GLN A 39 -4.28 -7.97 3.05
C GLN A 39 -3.14 -7.04 3.43
N SER A 40 -2.44 -7.33 4.54
CA SER A 40 -1.26 -6.55 4.91
C SER A 40 -0.21 -6.64 3.80
N ILE A 41 0.38 -5.50 3.44
CA ILE A 41 1.50 -5.42 2.49
C ILE A 41 2.72 -6.23 2.96
N ASP A 42 2.80 -6.48 4.27
CA ASP A 42 3.80 -7.31 4.92
C ASP A 42 3.97 -8.70 4.31
N THR A 43 2.92 -9.28 3.72
CA THR A 43 2.98 -10.64 3.18
C THR A 43 3.78 -10.74 1.89
N ILE A 44 3.99 -9.61 1.20
CA ILE A 44 4.71 -9.56 -0.08
C ILE A 44 5.96 -8.68 -0.05
N LEU A 45 6.22 -8.03 1.08
CA LEU A 45 7.40 -7.19 1.25
C LEU A 45 8.69 -8.02 1.24
N ALA A 46 9.65 -7.59 0.42
CA ALA A 46 10.97 -8.19 0.39
C ALA A 46 11.74 -7.94 1.69
N ALA A 47 12.59 -8.89 2.07
CA ALA A 47 13.56 -8.69 3.13
C ALA A 47 14.58 -7.60 2.75
N ASP A 48 14.98 -6.80 3.73
CA ASP A 48 16.05 -5.82 3.56
C ASP A 48 17.41 -6.51 3.67
N LYS A 49 18.17 -6.48 2.57
CA LYS A 49 19.52 -7.08 2.51
C LYS A 49 20.55 -6.28 3.31
N ALA A 50 20.33 -4.98 3.48
CA ALA A 50 21.22 -4.11 4.26
C ALA A 50 20.92 -4.20 5.76
N HIS A 51 19.68 -4.55 6.14
CA HIS A 51 19.25 -4.68 7.53
C HIS A 51 18.61 -6.07 7.78
N PRO A 52 19.42 -7.11 8.09
CA PRO A 52 18.91 -8.45 8.33
C PRO A 52 17.82 -8.50 9.39
N GLY A 53 16.74 -9.24 9.11
CA GLY A 53 15.57 -9.35 10.00
C GLY A 53 14.52 -8.23 9.80
N GLN A 54 14.81 -7.23 8.97
CA GLN A 54 13.85 -6.18 8.60
C GLN A 54 13.31 -6.39 7.19
N LYS A 55 12.17 -5.76 6.91
CA LYS A 55 11.60 -5.69 5.56
C LYS A 55 11.95 -4.37 4.92
N MET A 56 11.98 -4.35 3.58
CA MET A 56 12.23 -3.13 2.81
C MET A 56 11.23 -2.04 3.18
N SER A 57 11.73 -0.84 3.48
CA SER A 57 10.88 0.31 3.71
C SER A 57 10.15 0.74 2.44
N LEU A 58 8.86 1.00 2.55
CA LEU A 58 8.04 1.58 1.49
C LEU A 58 7.99 3.10 1.54
N GLN A 59 8.60 3.73 2.55
CA GLN A 59 8.49 5.16 2.79
C GLN A 59 8.77 6.02 1.53
N PRO A 60 9.84 5.76 0.75
CA PRO A 60 10.11 6.56 -0.44
C PRO A 60 9.01 6.46 -1.51
N ILE A 61 8.37 5.30 -1.62
CA ILE A 61 7.27 5.06 -2.57
C ILE A 61 6.01 5.76 -2.07
N VAL A 62 5.69 5.63 -0.78
CA VAL A 62 4.53 6.27 -0.15
C VAL A 62 4.64 7.79 -0.25
N ASP A 63 5.78 8.36 0.11
CA ASP A 63 6.03 9.81 0.05
C ASP A 63 5.81 10.35 -1.35
N ARG A 64 6.42 9.69 -2.35
CA ARG A 64 6.31 10.13 -3.74
C ARG A 64 4.88 9.96 -4.27
N ALA A 65 4.22 8.86 -3.95
CA ALA A 65 2.84 8.62 -4.37
C ALA A 65 1.90 9.66 -3.76
N GLN A 66 2.04 9.97 -2.47
CA GLN A 66 1.21 10.95 -1.77
C GLN A 66 1.33 12.35 -2.39
N GLN A 67 2.53 12.76 -2.83
CA GLN A 67 2.73 14.02 -3.56
C GLN A 67 2.01 14.06 -4.92
N LEU A 68 1.79 12.90 -5.54
CA LEU A 68 1.10 12.76 -6.82
C LEU A 68 -0.41 12.62 -6.65
N CYS A 69 -0.87 12.10 -5.51
CA CYS A 69 -2.28 11.88 -5.17
C CYS A 69 -3.17 13.15 -5.07
N GLY A 70 -2.56 14.32 -4.91
CA GLY A 70 -3.25 15.59 -4.66
C GLY A 70 -3.32 16.53 -5.87
N LYS A 71 -3.15 16.00 -7.08
CA LYS A 71 -3.31 16.70 -8.36
C LYS A 71 -4.47 16.09 -9.13
#